data_AF-A0A7W1NF60-F1
#
_entry.id   AF-A0A7W1NF60-F1
#
_cell.length_a   1.000
_cell.length_b   1.000
_cell.length_c   1.000
_cell.angle_alpha   90.00
_cell.angle_beta   90.00
_cell.angle_gamma   90.00
#
_symmetry.space_group_name_H-M   'P 1'
#
loop_
_entity.id
_entity.type
_entity.pdbx_description
1 polymer ?
#
loop_
_entity_poly.entity_id
_entity_poly.type
_entity_poly.pdbx_seq_one_letter_code
_entity_poly.pdbx_strand_id
1 'polypeptide(L)'
;RYAGDLGGQEVQNLVHDAFGYNRVELPYGDDEFAGVAYATAGWLWLDRFPLPMPTMTFLERGQIGLQLVGTGLATTEDEQQAELGIALTVVGIDGAAWIGPRYRWNLGSPATPAAEAVALREDELWLDYGASAGGWVIIGGVNLDDRTSYGAVGWIHRRRAGRIAGPRPSQLEADLSFSGGFAPGVQFRWQPPWLRALGWVGERAAFLFDYRYGQVDGIDWGGDSVLSFNQATLGMEVAWERPRRGWRVVPFVRAAIGGRYEVVRERGPDPRYEEQSAASAVVMGGGGVRLTWGPDLGRTRTARYGIAVFADGWLPFDSDEVVSEDGSQRDEYLVAGFAPGAALTTLVAW
;
A
#
# COMPACT_ATOMS: atom_id res chain seq x y z
N ARG A 1 -8.21 0.92 -28.29
CA ARG A 1 -8.38 -0.10 -27.24
C ARG A 1 -8.72 -1.40 -27.93
N TYR A 2 -8.05 -2.44 -27.50
CA TYR A 2 -8.41 -3.81 -27.83
C TYR A 2 -9.05 -4.39 -26.57
N ALA A 3 -10.24 -4.95 -26.70
CA ALA A 3 -10.97 -5.64 -25.64
C ALA A 3 -11.12 -7.10 -26.07
N GLY A 4 -10.82 -8.03 -25.18
CA GLY A 4 -10.77 -9.46 -25.48
C GLY A 4 -9.96 -10.19 -24.42
N ASP A 5 -9.74 -11.48 -24.62
CA ASP A 5 -8.88 -12.27 -23.76
C ASP A 5 -7.39 -11.99 -24.06
N LEU A 6 -6.82 -11.09 -23.27
CA LEU A 6 -5.40 -10.71 -23.34
C LEU A 6 -4.48 -11.57 -22.45
N GLY A 7 -4.99 -12.68 -21.91
CA GLY A 7 -4.27 -13.47 -20.91
C GLY A 7 -4.32 -12.83 -19.51
N GLY A 8 -5.18 -11.84 -19.30
CA GLY A 8 -5.26 -11.06 -18.06
C GLY A 8 -5.71 -11.92 -16.88
N GLN A 9 -6.71 -12.78 -17.11
CA GLN A 9 -7.17 -13.75 -16.13
C GLN A 9 -6.11 -14.79 -15.81
N GLU A 10 -5.33 -15.27 -16.77
CA GLU A 10 -4.24 -16.22 -16.53
C GLU A 10 -3.15 -15.59 -15.68
N VAL A 11 -2.74 -14.35 -15.98
CA VAL A 11 -1.74 -13.63 -15.18
C VAL A 11 -2.28 -13.34 -13.78
N GLN A 12 -3.53 -12.91 -13.67
CA GLN A 12 -4.18 -12.68 -12.38
C GLN A 12 -4.31 -13.98 -11.59
N ASN A 13 -4.74 -15.07 -12.21
CA ASN A 13 -4.88 -16.37 -11.56
C ASN A 13 -3.53 -17.00 -11.23
N LEU A 14 -2.47 -16.75 -12.00
CA LEU A 14 -1.10 -17.14 -11.64
C LEU A 14 -0.66 -16.42 -10.36
N VAL A 15 -0.96 -15.13 -10.25
CA VAL A 15 -0.71 -14.35 -9.03
C VAL A 15 -1.58 -14.84 -7.88
N HIS A 16 -2.87 -15.12 -8.13
CA HIS A 16 -3.77 -15.65 -7.12
C HIS A 16 -3.32 -17.01 -6.60
N ASP A 17 -2.93 -17.92 -7.49
CA ASP A 17 -2.39 -19.24 -7.16
C ASP A 17 -1.10 -19.11 -6.32
N ALA A 18 -0.19 -18.19 -6.69
CA ALA A 18 1.04 -17.94 -5.95
C ALA A 18 0.81 -17.39 -4.54
N PHE A 19 -0.33 -16.76 -4.30
CA PHE A 19 -0.70 -16.14 -3.02
C PHE A 19 -1.91 -16.81 -2.34
N GLY A 20 -2.33 -17.99 -2.78
CA GLY A 20 -3.44 -18.73 -2.18
C GLY A 20 -4.84 -18.11 -2.37
N TYR A 21 -4.99 -17.10 -3.22
CA TYR A 21 -6.28 -16.44 -3.50
C TYR A 21 -7.20 -17.30 -4.39
N ASN A 22 -8.50 -17.01 -4.34
CA ASN A 22 -9.48 -17.67 -5.19
C ASN A 22 -9.27 -17.27 -6.66
N ARG A 23 -9.29 -18.24 -7.56
CA ARG A 23 -9.29 -17.94 -8.99
C ARG A 23 -10.53 -17.14 -9.38
N VAL A 24 -10.35 -16.22 -10.30
CA VAL A 24 -11.43 -15.43 -10.88
C VAL A 24 -11.71 -15.96 -12.29
N GLU A 25 -12.99 -16.07 -12.61
CA GLU A 25 -13.48 -16.36 -13.96
C GLU A 25 -14.19 -15.11 -14.47
N LEU A 26 -13.62 -14.48 -15.49
CA LEU A 26 -14.16 -13.28 -16.12
C LEU A 26 -14.86 -13.68 -17.43
N PRO A 27 -16.05 -13.11 -17.73
CA PRO A 27 -16.79 -13.41 -18.94
C PRO A 27 -16.16 -12.65 -20.13
N TYR A 28 -15.00 -13.09 -20.61
CA TYR A 28 -14.41 -12.55 -21.82
C TYR A 28 -15.31 -12.85 -23.02
N GLY A 29 -15.58 -11.80 -23.81
CA GLY A 29 -16.30 -11.90 -25.08
C GLY A 29 -15.35 -12.05 -26.28
N ASP A 30 -15.92 -11.93 -27.48
CA ASP A 30 -15.16 -11.87 -28.72
C ASP A 30 -14.22 -10.65 -28.75
N ASP A 31 -13.17 -10.74 -29.56
CA ASP A 31 -12.20 -9.65 -29.75
C ASP A 31 -12.83 -8.42 -30.40
N GLU A 32 -12.71 -7.27 -29.74
CA GLU A 32 -13.23 -5.99 -30.21
C GLU A 32 -12.15 -4.91 -30.29
N PHE A 33 -12.30 -4.02 -31.27
CA PHE A 33 -11.41 -2.89 -31.52
C PHE A 33 -12.20 -1.59 -31.48
N ALA A 34 -11.81 -0.69 -30.58
CA ALA A 34 -12.36 0.66 -30.49
C ALA A 34 -11.26 1.71 -30.60
N GLY A 35 -11.52 2.83 -31.28
CA GLY A 35 -10.68 4.02 -31.13
C GLY A 35 -10.79 4.54 -29.70
N VAL A 36 -9.70 5.08 -29.12
CA VAL A 36 -9.73 5.64 -27.75
C VAL A 36 -9.08 7.01 -27.71
N ALA A 37 -9.79 7.94 -27.09
CA ALA A 37 -9.26 9.19 -26.59
C ALA A 37 -9.19 9.13 -25.07
N TYR A 38 -8.03 9.47 -24.51
CA TYR A 38 -7.81 9.56 -23.08
C TYR A 38 -7.15 10.90 -22.75
N ALA A 39 -7.68 11.59 -21.75
CA ALA A 39 -7.11 12.83 -21.24
C ALA A 39 -7.12 12.81 -19.72
N THR A 40 -6.04 13.31 -19.12
CA THR A 40 -5.95 13.55 -17.68
C THR A 40 -5.37 14.93 -17.44
N ALA A 41 -5.92 15.63 -16.45
CA ALA A 41 -5.48 16.94 -16.03
C ALA A 41 -5.46 16.99 -14.50
N GLY A 42 -4.42 17.61 -13.94
CA GLY A 42 -4.28 17.75 -12.51
C GLY A 42 -3.84 19.14 -12.13
N TRP A 43 -4.31 19.62 -10.99
CA TRP A 43 -3.86 20.86 -10.38
C TRP A 43 -3.56 20.64 -8.91
N LEU A 44 -2.36 21.01 -8.47
CA LEU A 44 -1.92 20.93 -7.09
C LEU A 44 -1.73 22.34 -6.52
N TRP A 45 -2.37 22.60 -5.39
CA TRP A 45 -2.28 23.86 -4.67
C TRP A 45 -1.51 23.71 -3.35
N LEU A 46 -0.27 24.21 -3.28
CA LEU A 46 0.60 24.10 -2.10
C LEU A 46 0.70 25.38 -1.24
N ASP A 47 0.82 26.55 -1.85
CA ASP A 47 1.37 27.73 -1.15
C ASP A 47 0.35 28.80 -0.70
N ARG A 48 -0.93 28.68 -1.07
CA ARG A 48 -1.94 29.71 -0.74
C ARG A 48 -3.29 29.15 -0.29
N PHE A 49 -3.30 28.05 0.45
CA PHE A 49 -4.54 27.55 1.03
C PHE A 49 -5.25 28.71 1.77
N PRO A 50 -6.55 28.99 1.52
CA PRO A 50 -7.22 30.19 2.04
C PRO A 50 -7.37 30.16 3.57
N LEU A 51 -7.14 29.00 4.18
CA LEU A 51 -7.04 28.80 5.61
C LEU A 51 -5.56 28.68 6.01
N PRO A 52 -5.13 29.31 7.12
CA PRO A 52 -3.80 29.08 7.66
C PRO A 52 -3.64 27.60 8.00
N MET A 53 -2.89 26.88 7.17
CA MET A 53 -2.62 25.47 7.41
C MET A 53 -1.77 25.32 8.68
N PRO A 54 -2.14 24.41 9.59
CA PRO A 54 -1.35 24.17 10.79
C PRO A 54 0.06 23.74 10.36
N THR A 55 1.06 24.50 10.79
CA THR A 55 2.46 24.05 10.68
C THR A 55 2.64 22.90 11.64
N MET A 56 2.90 21.71 11.11
CA MET A 56 3.19 20.53 11.94
C MET A 56 4.70 20.32 11.98
N THR A 57 5.22 19.78 13.08
CA THR A 57 6.68 19.54 13.26
C THR A 57 7.29 18.63 12.20
N PHE A 58 6.44 17.94 11.42
CA PHE A 58 6.81 17.07 10.33
C PHE A 58 6.66 17.68 8.93
N LEU A 59 6.07 18.89 8.81
CA LEU A 59 5.81 19.54 7.53
C LEU A 59 6.19 21.01 7.54
N GLU A 60 7.13 21.35 6.65
CA GLU A 60 7.45 22.72 6.29
C GLU A 60 6.26 23.39 5.57
N ARG A 61 6.20 24.72 5.63
CA ARG A 61 5.20 25.50 4.90
C ARG A 61 5.24 25.17 3.41
N GLY A 62 4.07 24.94 2.81
CA GLY A 62 3.93 24.57 1.41
C GLY A 62 4.19 23.09 1.10
N GLN A 63 4.24 22.21 2.13
CA GLN A 63 4.25 20.75 1.91
C GLN A 63 2.87 20.14 1.90
N ILE A 64 1.88 20.76 2.53
CA ILE A 64 0.48 20.30 2.44
C ILE A 64 -0.22 21.09 1.34
N GLY A 65 -0.94 20.39 0.50
CA GLY A 65 -1.77 20.99 -0.52
C GLY A 65 -3.02 20.19 -0.83
N LEU A 66 -3.80 20.75 -1.74
CA LEU A 66 -4.98 20.12 -2.30
C LEU A 66 -4.71 19.81 -3.76
N GLN A 67 -4.87 18.55 -4.13
CA GLN A 67 -4.76 18.10 -5.51
C GLN A 67 -6.16 17.85 -6.07
N LEU A 68 -6.45 18.46 -7.21
CA LEU A 68 -7.60 18.15 -8.04
C LEU A 68 -7.11 17.33 -9.25
N VAL A 69 -7.72 16.19 -9.53
CA VAL A 69 -7.41 15.36 -10.70
C VAL A 69 -8.70 15.10 -11.45
N GLY A 70 -8.70 15.37 -12.75
CA GLY A 70 -9.78 15.01 -13.67
C GLY A 70 -9.25 14.06 -14.74
N THR A 71 -9.97 12.98 -15.00
CA THR A 71 -9.65 12.03 -16.06
C THR A 71 -10.89 11.82 -16.93
N GLY A 72 -10.68 11.69 -18.24
CA GLY A 72 -11.74 11.40 -19.19
C GLY A 72 -11.26 10.37 -20.20
N LEU A 73 -12.13 9.41 -20.51
CA LEU A 73 -11.95 8.41 -21.54
C LEU A 73 -13.19 8.40 -22.44
N ALA A 74 -12.99 8.30 -23.74
CA ALA A 74 -14.06 8.10 -24.71
C ALA A 74 -13.61 7.14 -25.79
N THR A 75 -14.51 6.29 -26.25
CA THR A 75 -14.26 5.30 -27.30
C THR A 75 -15.14 5.54 -28.54
N THR A 76 -14.85 4.83 -29.64
CA THR A 76 -15.72 4.86 -30.83
C THR A 76 -17.01 4.06 -30.68
N GLU A 77 -17.08 3.16 -29.70
CA GLU A 77 -18.19 2.23 -29.47
C GLU A 77 -19.14 2.72 -28.35
N ASP A 78 -19.30 4.04 -28.23
CA ASP A 78 -20.16 4.71 -27.23
C ASP A 78 -19.76 4.51 -25.75
N GLU A 79 -18.64 3.86 -25.45
CA GLU A 79 -18.13 3.81 -24.07
C GLU A 79 -17.43 5.13 -23.70
N GLN A 80 -17.84 5.74 -22.58
CA GLN A 80 -17.30 6.97 -22.04
C GLN A 80 -17.08 6.82 -20.52
N GLN A 81 -16.02 7.40 -19.99
CA GLN A 81 -15.79 7.46 -18.55
C GLN A 81 -15.27 8.85 -18.17
N ALA A 82 -15.75 9.37 -17.06
CA ALA A 82 -15.25 10.60 -16.46
C ALA A 82 -14.92 10.35 -15.00
N GLU A 83 -13.86 10.97 -14.51
CA GLU A 83 -13.44 10.89 -13.12
C GLU A 83 -13.06 12.28 -12.63
N LEU A 84 -13.44 12.57 -11.39
CA LEU A 84 -13.01 13.76 -10.68
C LEU A 84 -12.64 13.40 -9.25
N GLY A 85 -11.40 13.69 -8.87
CA GLY A 85 -10.87 13.44 -7.54
C GLY A 85 -10.29 14.68 -6.90
N ILE A 86 -10.46 14.76 -5.58
CA ILE A 86 -9.89 15.78 -4.72
C ILE A 86 -9.12 15.08 -3.61
N ALA A 87 -7.83 15.38 -3.47
CA ALA A 87 -6.98 14.75 -2.47
C ALA A 87 -6.26 15.78 -1.62
N LEU A 88 -6.18 15.51 -0.32
CA LEU A 88 -5.20 16.13 0.55
C LEU A 88 -3.85 15.49 0.24
N THR A 89 -2.89 16.31 -0.18
CA THR A 89 -1.58 15.85 -0.61
C THR A 89 -0.50 16.44 0.29
N VAL A 90 0.45 15.60 0.67
CA VAL A 90 1.68 15.99 1.33
C VAL A 90 2.85 15.76 0.37
N VAL A 91 3.66 16.77 0.11
CA VAL A 91 4.77 16.72 -0.87
C VAL A 91 6.11 16.98 -0.18
N GLY A 92 6.99 15.99 -0.26
CA GLY A 92 8.41 16.09 0.06
C GLY A 92 9.27 16.45 -1.15
N ILE A 93 10.59 16.44 -0.98
CA ILE A 93 11.53 16.64 -2.09
C ILE A 93 11.41 15.50 -3.11
N ASP A 94 11.53 14.25 -2.67
CA ASP A 94 11.42 13.06 -3.54
C ASP A 94 10.39 12.05 -3.06
N GLY A 95 9.36 12.54 -2.40
CA GLY A 95 8.21 11.74 -2.03
C GLY A 95 6.93 12.56 -2.01
N ALA A 96 5.81 11.86 -1.99
CA ALA A 96 4.50 12.46 -1.77
C ALA A 96 3.57 11.41 -1.18
N ALA A 97 2.61 11.82 -0.37
CA ALA A 97 1.49 11.00 0.07
C ALA A 97 0.19 11.76 -0.19
N TRP A 98 -0.89 11.05 -0.49
CA TRP A 98 -2.18 11.66 -0.71
C TRP A 98 -3.31 10.74 -0.25
N ILE A 99 -4.43 11.37 0.08
CA ILE A 99 -5.69 10.69 0.37
C ILE A 99 -6.84 11.61 0.01
N GLY A 100 -7.88 11.07 -0.60
CA GLY A 100 -9.14 11.79 -0.74
C GLY A 100 -10.12 11.12 -1.69
N PRO A 101 -11.34 11.67 -1.76
CA PRO A 101 -12.38 11.09 -2.56
C PRO A 101 -12.15 11.30 -4.06
N ARG A 102 -12.54 10.29 -4.84
CA ARG A 102 -12.68 10.35 -6.29
C ARG A 102 -14.05 9.81 -6.65
N TYR A 103 -14.78 10.52 -7.50
CA TYR A 103 -16.00 10.01 -8.09
C TYR A 103 -15.73 9.61 -9.53
N ARG A 104 -16.18 8.41 -9.93
CA ARG A 104 -16.17 7.95 -11.32
C ARG A 104 -17.60 7.90 -11.84
N TRP A 105 -17.78 8.37 -13.07
CA TRP A 105 -19.00 8.25 -13.84
C TRP A 105 -18.71 7.38 -15.06
N ASN A 106 -19.38 6.24 -15.15
CA ASN A 106 -19.46 5.48 -16.39
C ASN A 106 -20.62 6.01 -17.23
N LEU A 107 -20.32 6.39 -18.47
CA LEU A 107 -21.24 7.01 -19.41
C LEU A 107 -21.31 6.15 -20.68
N GLY A 108 -22.50 6.01 -21.25
CA GLY A 108 -22.70 5.18 -22.45
C GLY A 108 -22.65 3.68 -22.16
N SER A 109 -22.28 2.88 -23.16
CA SER A 109 -22.41 1.42 -23.11
C SER A 109 -21.03 0.75 -23.00
N PRO A 110 -20.80 -0.15 -22.02
CA PRO A 110 -19.57 -0.94 -21.96
C PRO A 110 -19.43 -1.80 -23.22
N ALA A 111 -18.22 -1.87 -23.78
CA ALA A 111 -17.96 -2.61 -25.02
C ALA A 111 -18.19 -4.12 -24.89
N THR A 112 -17.89 -4.71 -23.72
CA THR A 112 -17.98 -6.16 -23.49
C THR A 112 -18.64 -6.48 -22.15
N PRO A 113 -19.19 -7.71 -21.95
CA PRO A 113 -19.71 -8.14 -20.65
C PRO A 113 -18.70 -8.05 -19.51
N ALA A 114 -17.41 -8.32 -19.80
CA ALA A 114 -16.33 -8.11 -18.83
C ALA A 114 -16.14 -6.63 -18.48
N ALA A 115 -16.18 -5.74 -19.49
CA ALA A 115 -16.13 -4.30 -19.25
C ALA A 115 -17.34 -3.79 -18.49
N GLU A 116 -18.54 -4.36 -18.71
CA GLU A 116 -19.75 -4.05 -17.95
C GLU A 116 -19.60 -4.47 -16.48
N ALA A 117 -19.14 -5.70 -16.23
CA ALA A 117 -18.89 -6.19 -14.88
C ALA A 117 -17.86 -5.33 -14.13
N VAL A 118 -16.80 -4.88 -14.82
CA VAL A 118 -15.81 -3.96 -14.25
C VAL A 118 -16.42 -2.58 -14.03
N ALA A 119 -17.11 -2.01 -15.03
CA ALA A 119 -17.73 -0.69 -14.94
C ALA A 119 -18.71 -0.59 -13.76
N LEU A 120 -19.56 -1.61 -13.56
CA LEU A 120 -20.50 -1.66 -12.42
C LEU A 120 -19.80 -1.61 -11.06
N ARG A 121 -18.59 -2.16 -10.94
CA ARG A 121 -17.81 -2.12 -9.70
C ARG A 121 -16.99 -0.84 -9.57
N GLU A 122 -16.60 -0.28 -10.69
CA GLU A 122 -15.75 0.89 -10.78
C GLU A 122 -16.49 2.23 -10.63
N ASP A 123 -17.80 2.25 -10.84
CA ASP A 123 -18.63 3.45 -10.73
C ASP A 123 -18.66 4.00 -9.29
N GLU A 124 -19.16 5.23 -9.14
CA GLU A 124 -19.46 5.86 -7.85
C GLU A 124 -18.23 6.39 -7.07
N LEU A 125 -18.36 6.45 -5.74
CA LEU A 125 -17.47 7.17 -4.84
C LEU A 125 -16.38 6.26 -4.28
N TRP A 126 -15.14 6.60 -4.62
CA TRP A 126 -13.94 5.97 -4.13
C TRP A 126 -13.24 6.84 -3.10
N LEU A 127 -12.64 6.22 -2.09
CA LEU A 127 -11.59 6.82 -1.28
C LEU A 127 -10.24 6.34 -1.82
N ASP A 128 -9.55 7.21 -2.56
CA ASP A 128 -8.23 6.93 -3.08
C ASP A 128 -7.15 7.39 -2.11
N TYR A 129 -6.08 6.62 -2.04
CA TYR A 129 -4.90 6.95 -1.25
C TYR A 129 -3.64 6.45 -1.94
N GLY A 130 -2.52 7.07 -1.63
CA GLY A 130 -1.26 6.63 -2.19
C GLY A 130 -0.08 7.32 -1.56
N ALA A 131 1.08 6.74 -1.81
CA ALA A 131 2.34 7.26 -1.36
C ALA A 131 3.42 6.94 -2.39
N SER A 132 4.43 7.79 -2.45
CA SER A 132 5.55 7.65 -3.35
C SER A 132 6.84 8.05 -2.65
N ALA A 133 7.89 7.31 -2.92
CA ALA A 133 9.23 7.56 -2.41
C ALA A 133 10.25 7.20 -3.50
N GLY A 134 10.91 8.21 -4.04
CA GLY A 134 11.86 8.08 -5.12
C GLY A 134 11.14 7.64 -6.38
N GLY A 135 11.63 6.58 -7.02
CA GLY A 135 10.94 5.97 -8.16
C GLY A 135 9.64 5.25 -7.77
N TRP A 136 9.51 4.74 -6.55
CA TRP A 136 8.33 3.93 -6.20
C TRP A 136 7.09 4.77 -5.98
N VAL A 137 5.97 4.23 -6.44
CA VAL A 137 4.63 4.72 -6.13
C VAL A 137 3.74 3.52 -5.76
N ILE A 138 2.91 3.72 -4.75
CA ILE A 138 1.89 2.76 -4.32
C ILE A 138 0.59 3.56 -4.27
N ILE A 139 -0.45 3.00 -4.88
CA ILE A 139 -1.77 3.60 -4.96
C ILE A 139 -2.77 2.53 -4.56
N GLY A 140 -3.77 2.89 -3.80
CA GLY A 140 -4.91 2.05 -3.52
C GLY A 140 -6.18 2.88 -3.49
N GLY A 141 -7.30 2.20 -3.57
CA GLY A 141 -8.59 2.82 -3.39
C GLY A 141 -9.61 1.81 -2.89
N VAL A 142 -10.63 2.33 -2.22
CA VAL A 142 -11.79 1.54 -1.78
C VAL A 142 -13.07 2.25 -2.23
N ASN A 143 -13.95 1.52 -2.89
CA ASN A 143 -15.29 1.97 -3.21
C ASN A 143 -16.08 2.06 -1.91
N LEU A 144 -16.68 3.22 -1.62
CA LEU A 144 -17.36 3.45 -0.36
C LEU A 144 -18.76 2.82 -0.30
N ASP A 145 -19.32 2.48 -1.46
CA ASP A 145 -20.66 1.90 -1.57
C ASP A 145 -20.61 0.37 -1.44
N ASP A 146 -19.77 -0.30 -2.25
CA ASP A 146 -19.70 -1.77 -2.29
C ASP A 146 -18.44 -2.38 -1.62
N ARG A 147 -17.55 -1.53 -1.09
CA ARG A 147 -16.29 -1.91 -0.44
C ARG A 147 -15.31 -2.68 -1.33
N THR A 148 -15.48 -2.64 -2.65
CA THR A 148 -14.44 -3.15 -3.56
C THR A 148 -13.17 -2.33 -3.42
N SER A 149 -12.03 -2.95 -3.68
CA SER A 149 -10.72 -2.29 -3.52
C SER A 149 -9.81 -2.58 -4.71
N TYR A 150 -8.95 -1.62 -5.03
CA TYR A 150 -7.84 -1.84 -5.95
C TYR A 150 -6.51 -1.44 -5.30
N GLY A 151 -5.42 -1.98 -5.85
CA GLY A 151 -4.06 -1.63 -5.44
C GLY A 151 -3.13 -1.69 -6.65
N ALA A 152 -2.21 -0.74 -6.73
CA ALA A 152 -1.20 -0.67 -7.76
C ALA A 152 0.15 -0.29 -7.15
N VAL A 153 1.20 -0.95 -7.64
CA VAL A 153 2.59 -0.56 -7.39
C VAL A 153 3.18 -0.14 -8.73
N GLY A 154 3.83 1.02 -8.75
CA GLY A 154 4.43 1.58 -9.94
C GLY A 154 5.85 2.07 -9.71
N TRP A 155 6.52 2.35 -10.82
CA TRP A 155 7.84 2.95 -10.85
C TRP A 155 7.88 4.15 -11.79
N ILE A 156 8.38 5.27 -11.29
CA ILE A 156 8.53 6.54 -12.00
C ILE A 156 10.01 6.70 -12.39
N HIS A 157 10.30 6.52 -13.68
CA HIS A 157 11.62 6.84 -14.22
C HIS A 157 11.78 8.37 -14.37
N ARG A 158 12.97 8.90 -14.03
CA ARG A 158 13.29 10.34 -14.14
C ARG A 158 12.33 11.26 -13.39
N ARG A 159 11.86 10.82 -12.22
CA ARG A 159 11.15 11.70 -11.29
C ARG A 159 11.92 13.01 -11.08
N ARG A 160 11.22 14.12 -11.17
CA ARG A 160 11.74 15.44 -10.78
C ARG A 160 11.35 15.68 -9.32
N ALA A 161 12.27 16.26 -8.56
CA ALA A 161 11.99 16.65 -7.19
C ALA A 161 10.76 17.57 -7.15
N GLY A 162 9.82 17.27 -6.25
CA GLY A 162 8.58 18.03 -6.08
C GLY A 162 8.81 19.43 -5.54
N ARG A 163 9.95 19.67 -4.87
CA ARG A 163 10.34 20.97 -4.30
C ARG A 163 11.85 21.23 -4.40
N ILE A 164 12.21 22.52 -4.34
CA ILE A 164 13.61 22.99 -4.29
C ILE A 164 14.04 23.11 -2.82
N ALA A 165 15.14 22.44 -2.49
CA ALA A 165 15.61 22.06 -1.16
C ALA A 165 15.65 23.14 -0.05
N GLY A 166 15.16 22.78 1.15
CA GLY A 166 15.59 23.35 2.43
C GLY A 166 16.98 22.84 2.85
N PRO A 167 17.67 23.50 3.82
CA PRO A 167 19.06 23.19 4.15
C PRO A 167 19.29 21.83 4.84
N ARG A 168 18.25 21.21 5.41
CA ARG A 168 18.32 19.91 6.11
C ARG A 168 17.03 19.09 5.92
N PRO A 169 16.82 18.48 4.74
CA PRO A 169 15.59 17.73 4.49
C PRO A 169 15.43 16.57 5.46
N SER A 170 14.18 16.22 5.75
CA SER A 170 13.86 14.98 6.46
C SER A 170 14.33 13.78 5.64
N GLN A 171 14.46 12.61 6.26
CA GLN A 171 14.66 11.37 5.53
C GLN A 171 13.40 10.53 5.66
N LEU A 172 12.92 10.02 4.52
CA LEU A 172 11.85 9.04 4.48
C LEU A 172 12.39 7.81 3.78
N GLU A 173 12.27 6.64 4.40
CA GLU A 173 12.60 5.37 3.78
C GLU A 173 11.31 4.57 3.61
N ALA A 174 11.07 4.07 2.40
CA ALA A 174 9.91 3.24 2.11
C ALA A 174 10.36 1.82 1.74
N ASP A 175 9.73 0.82 2.33
CA ASP A 175 9.95 -0.59 2.01
C ASP A 175 8.69 -1.18 1.39
N LEU A 176 8.85 -1.87 0.25
CA LEU A 176 7.88 -2.82 -0.25
C LEU A 176 8.33 -4.21 0.18
N SER A 177 7.56 -4.84 1.05
CA SER A 177 7.96 -6.06 1.76
C SER A 177 7.11 -7.26 1.38
N PHE A 178 7.72 -8.44 1.45
CA PHE A 178 7.11 -9.75 1.28
C PHE A 178 7.57 -10.61 2.45
N SER A 179 6.65 -11.15 3.22
CA SER A 179 6.95 -12.03 4.36
C SER A 179 6.52 -13.45 4.08
N GLY A 180 7.34 -14.44 4.42
CA GLY A 180 6.98 -15.85 4.25
C GLY A 180 5.75 -16.18 5.10
N GLY A 181 4.68 -16.61 4.44
CA GLY A 181 3.37 -16.91 5.01
C GLY A 181 2.44 -15.71 5.24
N PHE A 182 2.80 -14.54 4.70
CA PHE A 182 2.06 -13.28 4.82
C PHE A 182 2.10 -12.53 3.48
N ALA A 183 1.02 -11.84 3.13
CA ALA A 183 0.98 -11.13 1.86
C ALA A 183 1.73 -9.77 1.93
N PRO A 184 1.79 -8.99 0.83
CA PRO A 184 2.72 -7.88 0.73
C PRO A 184 2.41 -6.79 1.77
N GLY A 185 3.46 -6.11 2.20
CA GLY A 185 3.39 -5.03 3.18
C GLY A 185 4.12 -3.78 2.73
N VAL A 186 3.66 -2.62 3.19
CA VAL A 186 4.30 -1.34 2.97
C VAL A 186 4.78 -0.79 4.30
N GLN A 187 6.06 -0.41 4.34
CA GLN A 187 6.67 0.21 5.50
C GLN A 187 7.15 1.61 5.15
N PHE A 188 6.89 2.59 6.02
CA PHE A 188 7.47 3.92 5.96
C PHE A 188 8.26 4.20 7.23
N ARG A 189 9.48 4.70 7.05
CA ARG A 189 10.41 5.04 8.11
C ARG A 189 10.79 6.50 7.98
N TRP A 190 10.25 7.32 8.88
CA TRP A 190 10.39 8.76 8.85
C TRP A 190 11.36 9.23 9.93
N GLN A 191 12.42 9.92 9.52
CA GLN A 191 13.42 10.48 10.41
C GLN A 191 13.43 12.01 10.30
N PRO A 192 12.74 12.72 11.21
CA PRO A 192 12.75 14.17 11.22
C PRO A 192 14.10 14.78 11.62
N PRO A 193 14.38 16.04 11.23
CA PRO A 193 15.60 16.74 11.61
C PRO A 193 15.80 16.86 13.12
N TRP A 194 14.72 17.07 13.88
CA TRP A 194 14.79 17.18 15.34
C TRP A 194 15.15 15.84 16.00
N LEU A 195 14.68 14.71 15.45
CA LEU A 195 15.05 13.38 15.94
C LEU A 195 16.54 13.14 15.72
N ARG A 196 17.08 13.48 14.55
CA ARG A 196 18.53 13.44 14.27
C ARG A 196 19.35 14.31 15.22
N ALA A 197 18.77 15.40 15.72
CA ALA A 197 19.45 16.30 16.63
C ALA A 197 19.57 15.74 18.07
N LEU A 198 18.89 14.64 18.41
CA LEU A 198 18.96 13.99 19.73
C LEU A 198 20.24 13.15 19.95
N GLY A 199 21.30 13.42 19.18
CA GLY A 199 22.59 12.76 19.31
C GLY A 199 22.64 11.36 18.70
N TRP A 200 23.42 10.47 19.33
CA TRP A 200 23.82 9.19 18.71
C TRP A 200 22.65 8.22 18.46
N VAL A 201 21.63 8.22 19.32
CA VAL A 201 20.40 7.41 19.13
C VAL A 201 19.54 8.02 18.02
N GLY A 202 19.39 9.35 18.04
CA GLY A 202 18.56 10.09 17.10
C GLY A 202 18.98 9.93 15.64
N GLU A 203 20.29 9.88 15.37
CA GLU A 203 20.84 9.64 14.02
C GLU A 203 20.49 8.24 13.46
N ARG A 204 20.08 7.31 14.33
CA ARG A 204 19.85 5.90 14.03
C ARG A 204 18.38 5.50 14.13
N ALA A 205 17.56 6.34 14.75
CA ALA A 205 16.15 6.09 14.98
C ALA A 205 15.30 6.68 13.85
N ALA A 206 14.22 6.00 13.51
CA ALA A 206 13.16 6.49 12.64
C ALA A 206 11.79 6.09 13.21
N PHE A 207 10.79 6.95 13.04
CA PHE A 207 9.40 6.58 13.26
C PHE A 207 8.98 5.60 12.19
N LEU A 208 8.26 4.56 12.60
CA LEU A 208 7.81 3.48 11.76
C LEU A 208 6.30 3.57 11.58
N PHE A 209 5.83 3.55 10.34
CA PHE A 209 4.48 3.17 9.96
C PHE A 209 4.55 1.90 9.12
N ASP A 210 3.79 0.87 9.47
CA ASP A 210 3.82 -0.42 8.80
C ASP A 210 2.39 -0.89 8.58
N TYR A 211 2.07 -1.21 7.33
CA TYR A 211 0.80 -1.77 6.92
C TYR A 211 1.04 -3.09 6.19
N ARG A 212 0.35 -4.14 6.62
CA ARG A 212 0.44 -5.48 6.02
C ARG A 212 -0.96 -6.03 5.87
N TYR A 213 -1.17 -6.79 4.82
CA TYR A 213 -2.41 -7.51 4.60
C TYR A 213 -2.07 -8.86 3.99
N GLY A 214 -3.03 -9.79 4.02
CA GLY A 214 -2.82 -11.09 3.39
C GLY A 214 -3.63 -12.22 3.98
N GLN A 215 -3.16 -13.43 3.72
CA GLN A 215 -3.62 -14.66 4.37
C GLN A 215 -2.60 -15.07 5.42
N VAL A 216 -3.05 -15.77 6.47
CA VAL A 216 -2.18 -16.35 7.48
C VAL A 216 -1.83 -17.76 7.05
N ASP A 217 -0.67 -17.93 6.42
CA ASP A 217 -0.19 -19.27 6.04
C ASP A 217 0.56 -19.90 7.23
N GLY A 218 0.12 -21.07 7.66
CA GLY A 218 0.74 -21.81 8.78
C GLY A 218 -0.25 -22.42 9.76
N ILE A 219 -1.53 -22.05 9.66
CA ILE A 219 -2.64 -22.71 10.34
C ILE A 219 -3.48 -23.39 9.26
N ASP A 220 -3.73 -24.69 9.42
CA ASP A 220 -4.56 -25.45 8.48
C ASP A 220 -6.04 -25.15 8.72
N TRP A 221 -6.53 -24.12 8.03
CA TRP A 221 -7.95 -23.76 7.98
C TRP A 221 -8.75 -24.70 7.06
N GLY A 222 -8.16 -25.79 6.57
CA GLY A 222 -8.73 -26.65 5.55
C GLY A 222 -8.64 -26.07 4.14
N GLY A 223 -9.09 -26.84 3.14
CA GLY A 223 -9.24 -26.34 1.77
C GLY A 223 -10.47 -25.45 1.57
N ASP A 224 -11.29 -25.35 2.61
CA ASP A 224 -12.66 -24.88 2.63
C ASP A 224 -12.88 -23.64 3.51
N SER A 225 -11.83 -23.15 4.18
CA SER A 225 -11.83 -21.85 4.85
C SER A 225 -10.46 -21.20 4.73
N VAL A 226 -10.41 -19.87 4.84
CA VAL A 226 -9.15 -19.12 4.80
C VAL A 226 -9.16 -17.97 5.79
N LEU A 227 -8.08 -17.84 6.56
CA LEU A 227 -7.89 -16.71 7.45
C LEU A 227 -7.15 -15.59 6.72
N SER A 228 -7.83 -14.46 6.52
CA SER A 228 -7.25 -13.24 5.98
C SER A 228 -7.05 -12.19 7.08
N PHE A 229 -6.08 -11.29 6.92
CA PHE A 229 -5.80 -10.26 7.90
C PHE A 229 -5.44 -8.91 7.26
N ASN A 230 -5.61 -7.85 8.05
CA ASN A 230 -5.06 -6.52 7.84
C ASN A 230 -4.43 -6.05 9.14
N GLN A 231 -3.22 -5.51 9.08
CA GLN A 231 -2.48 -5.04 10.24
C GLN A 231 -1.86 -3.68 9.96
N ALA A 232 -2.17 -2.70 10.81
CA ALA A 232 -1.61 -1.36 10.75
C ALA A 232 -0.93 -1.04 12.07
N THR A 233 0.35 -0.67 12.04
CA THR A 233 1.14 -0.40 13.25
C THR A 233 1.98 0.86 13.13
N LEU A 234 2.23 1.48 14.28
CA LEU A 234 3.06 2.65 14.48
C LEU A 234 4.14 2.33 15.52
N GLY A 235 5.37 2.77 15.27
CA GLY A 235 6.48 2.39 16.13
C GLY A 235 7.77 3.14 15.88
N MET A 236 8.87 2.48 16.20
CA MET A 236 10.22 2.96 15.95
C MET A 236 11.12 1.84 15.41
N GLU A 237 11.99 2.21 14.49
CA GLU A 237 13.14 1.39 14.08
C GLU A 237 14.43 2.06 14.56
N VAL A 238 15.38 1.26 15.04
CA VAL A 238 16.74 1.69 15.36
C VAL A 238 17.72 0.88 14.54
N ALA A 239 18.49 1.56 13.69
CA ALA A 239 19.56 0.98 12.89
C ALA A 239 20.90 1.02 13.63
N TRP A 240 21.79 0.07 13.36
CA TRP A 240 23.13 0.05 13.94
C TRP A 240 23.97 1.25 13.49
N GLU A 241 23.81 1.65 12.22
CA GLU A 241 24.52 2.77 11.60
C GLU A 241 23.58 3.68 10.82
N ARG A 242 23.96 4.96 10.73
CA ARG A 242 23.29 5.93 9.86
C ARG A 242 23.53 5.62 8.37
N PRO A 243 22.62 6.00 7.47
CA PRO A 243 22.85 5.91 6.04
C PRO A 243 24.14 6.66 5.61
N ARG A 244 25.06 5.97 4.95
CA ARG A 244 26.34 6.51 4.43
C ARG A 244 26.59 6.06 3.01
N ARG A 245 27.36 6.82 2.22
CA ARG A 245 27.77 6.46 0.86
C ARG A 245 28.38 5.07 0.76
N GLY A 246 28.12 4.43 -0.38
CA GLY A 246 28.68 3.15 -0.77
C GLY A 246 27.77 1.98 -0.44
N TRP A 247 28.34 0.78 -0.47
CA TRP A 247 27.67 -0.44 -0.03
C TRP A 247 27.68 -0.50 1.49
N ARG A 248 26.52 -0.73 2.10
CA ARG A 248 26.36 -0.83 3.55
C ARG A 248 25.44 -1.97 3.90
N VAL A 249 25.87 -2.76 4.87
CA VAL A 249 25.07 -3.77 5.54
C VAL A 249 24.73 -3.20 6.91
N VAL A 250 23.45 -2.91 7.14
CA VAL A 250 22.97 -2.21 8.33
C VAL A 250 21.99 -3.11 9.07
N PRO A 251 22.41 -3.70 10.20
CA PRO A 251 21.48 -4.35 11.12
C PRO A 251 20.50 -3.33 11.70
N PHE A 252 19.26 -3.77 11.98
CA PHE A 252 18.25 -2.94 12.62
C PHE A 252 17.36 -3.78 13.53
N VAL A 253 16.72 -3.09 14.47
CA VAL A 253 15.65 -3.62 15.33
C VAL A 253 14.47 -2.67 15.29
N ARG A 254 13.26 -3.21 15.42
CA ARG A 254 12.02 -2.43 15.44
C ARG A 254 11.04 -2.94 16.47
N ALA A 255 10.23 -2.01 16.96
CA ALA A 255 9.08 -2.30 17.79
C ALA A 255 7.94 -1.36 17.40
N ALA A 256 6.72 -1.87 17.36
CA ALA A 256 5.53 -1.11 17.00
C ALA A 256 4.30 -1.63 17.76
N ILE A 257 3.29 -0.79 17.84
CA ILE A 257 1.97 -1.13 18.36
C ILE A 257 0.92 -0.70 17.34
N GLY A 258 -0.20 -1.41 17.27
CA GLY A 258 -1.28 -1.05 16.37
C GLY A 258 -2.49 -1.94 16.50
N GLY A 259 -3.21 -2.07 15.40
CA GLY A 259 -4.39 -2.93 15.29
C GLY A 259 -4.18 -4.03 14.26
N ARG A 260 -4.73 -5.20 14.54
CA ARG A 260 -4.81 -6.33 13.63
C ARG A 260 -6.28 -6.75 13.52
N TYR A 261 -6.78 -6.82 12.30
CA TYR A 261 -8.11 -7.27 11.97
C TYR A 261 -7.98 -8.56 11.17
N GLU A 262 -8.66 -9.61 11.60
CA GLU A 262 -8.66 -10.91 10.95
C GLU A 262 -10.08 -11.32 10.57
N VAL A 263 -10.21 -12.03 9.45
CA VAL A 263 -11.46 -12.53 8.90
C VAL A 263 -11.26 -13.98 8.47
N VAL A 264 -12.00 -14.89 9.09
CA VAL A 264 -12.22 -16.25 8.59
C VAL A 264 -13.21 -16.14 7.44
N ARG A 265 -12.79 -16.49 6.23
CA ARG A 265 -13.63 -16.46 5.04
C ARG A 265 -13.96 -17.87 4.59
N GLU A 266 -15.20 -18.05 4.17
CA GLU A 266 -15.67 -19.27 3.53
C GLU A 266 -14.95 -19.48 2.19
N ARG A 267 -14.53 -20.73 1.92
CA ARG A 267 -13.93 -21.11 0.64
C ARG A 267 -14.61 -22.37 0.11
N GLY A 268 -15.16 -22.30 -1.11
CA GLY A 268 -15.81 -23.46 -1.72
C GLY A 268 -17.24 -23.70 -1.20
N PRO A 269 -17.85 -24.85 -1.56
CA PRO A 269 -19.28 -25.07 -1.40
C PRO A 269 -19.72 -25.61 -0.02
N ASP A 270 -18.77 -26.01 0.82
CA ASP A 270 -19.05 -26.62 2.14
C ASP A 270 -18.00 -26.13 3.15
N PRO A 271 -18.05 -24.85 3.56
CA PRO A 271 -17.08 -24.28 4.47
C PRO A 271 -17.29 -24.81 5.90
N ARG A 272 -16.23 -25.32 6.52
CA ARG A 272 -16.23 -25.75 7.92
C ARG A 272 -16.64 -24.67 8.92
N TYR A 273 -16.29 -23.41 8.64
CA TYR A 273 -16.55 -22.27 9.51
C TYR A 273 -17.37 -21.22 8.76
N GLU A 274 -18.37 -20.65 9.45
CA GLU A 274 -19.07 -19.45 8.97
C GLU A 274 -18.11 -18.25 8.91
N GLU A 275 -18.39 -17.30 8.02
CA GLU A 275 -17.61 -16.05 7.97
C GLU A 275 -17.69 -15.29 9.30
N GLN A 276 -16.52 -15.11 9.94
CA GLN A 276 -16.38 -14.40 11.21
C GLN A 276 -15.17 -13.49 11.18
N SER A 277 -15.24 -12.39 11.95
CA SER A 277 -14.13 -11.45 12.03
C SER A 277 -13.99 -10.82 13.40
N ALA A 278 -12.74 -10.50 13.74
CA ALA A 278 -12.42 -9.78 14.95
C ALA A 278 -11.20 -8.86 14.75
N ALA A 279 -11.11 -7.88 15.64
CA ALA A 279 -9.97 -6.97 15.71
C ALA A 279 -9.36 -7.03 17.11
N SER A 280 -8.03 -7.01 17.19
CA SER A 280 -7.30 -6.83 18.44
C SER A 280 -6.23 -5.77 18.29
N ALA A 281 -5.88 -5.13 19.41
CA ALA A 281 -4.62 -4.43 19.50
C ALA A 281 -3.47 -5.44 19.31
N VAL A 282 -2.34 -4.99 18.78
CA VAL A 282 -1.19 -5.87 18.53
C VAL A 282 0.12 -5.15 18.85
N VAL A 283 1.05 -5.85 19.50
CA VAL A 283 2.46 -5.44 19.56
C VAL A 283 3.23 -6.22 18.51
N MET A 284 4.08 -5.53 17.76
CA MET A 284 5.01 -6.13 16.81
C MET A 284 6.45 -5.83 17.24
N GLY A 285 7.32 -6.82 17.12
CA GLY A 285 8.75 -6.68 17.35
C GLY A 285 9.55 -7.49 16.34
N GLY A 286 10.69 -6.98 15.92
CA GLY A 286 11.50 -7.68 14.93
C GLY A 286 12.86 -7.06 14.69
N GLY A 287 13.61 -7.71 13.82
CA GLY A 287 14.95 -7.27 13.46
C GLY A 287 15.38 -7.85 12.13
N GLY A 288 16.41 -7.24 11.55
CA GLY A 288 16.87 -7.63 10.23
C GLY A 288 18.17 -6.98 9.84
N VAL A 289 18.52 -7.19 8.58
CA VAL A 289 19.70 -6.64 7.95
C VAL A 289 19.32 -6.02 6.63
N ARG A 290 19.77 -4.79 6.41
CA ARG A 290 19.52 -4.03 5.19
C ARG A 290 20.81 -3.81 4.42
N LEU A 291 20.82 -4.23 3.16
CA LEU A 291 21.85 -3.91 2.19
C LEU A 291 21.42 -2.67 1.41
N THR A 292 22.14 -1.55 1.56
CA THR A 292 21.91 -0.34 0.75
C THR A 292 23.13 -0.05 -0.10
N TRP A 293 22.91 0.49 -1.30
CA TRP A 293 23.99 0.95 -2.17
C TRP A 293 23.62 2.28 -2.82
N GLY A 294 24.61 3.16 -2.95
CA GLY A 294 24.44 4.41 -3.69
C GLY A 294 25.21 5.59 -3.12
N PRO A 295 25.08 6.76 -3.77
CA PRO A 295 25.67 8.02 -3.31
C PRO A 295 24.99 8.52 -2.03
N ASP A 296 25.62 9.46 -1.33
CA ASP A 296 24.95 10.21 -0.26
C ASP A 296 23.76 10.99 -0.81
N LEU A 297 22.71 11.08 0.01
CA LEU A 297 21.60 11.98 -0.27
C LEU A 297 22.10 13.43 -0.19
N GLY A 298 21.81 14.20 -1.23
CA GLY A 298 22.21 15.60 -1.36
C GLY A 298 21.23 16.37 -2.23
N ARG A 299 21.57 17.61 -2.59
CA ARG A 299 20.66 18.50 -3.34
C ARG A 299 20.28 18.00 -4.74
N THR A 300 21.14 17.21 -5.38
CA THR A 300 20.95 16.72 -6.75
C THR A 300 20.61 15.23 -6.84
N ARG A 301 20.70 14.51 -5.71
CA ARG A 301 20.45 13.07 -5.63
C ARG A 301 19.75 12.77 -4.34
N THR A 302 18.55 12.24 -4.49
CA THR A 302 17.53 12.34 -3.45
C THR A 302 16.86 11.00 -3.20
N ALA A 303 17.30 9.94 -3.87
CA ALA A 303 16.89 8.57 -3.61
C ALA A 303 18.10 7.61 -3.59
N ARG A 304 18.02 6.60 -2.72
CA ARG A 304 18.94 5.47 -2.62
C ARG A 304 18.13 4.19 -2.48
N TYR A 305 18.57 3.11 -3.13
CA TYR A 305 17.86 1.84 -3.15
C TYR A 305 18.61 0.78 -2.33
N GLY A 306 17.87 -0.22 -1.89
CA GLY A 306 18.34 -1.28 -1.02
C GLY A 306 17.47 -2.52 -1.07
N ILE A 307 17.94 -3.56 -0.39
CA ILE A 307 17.19 -4.78 -0.09
C ILE A 307 17.32 -5.03 1.41
N ALA A 308 16.26 -5.45 2.07
CA ALA A 308 16.29 -5.91 3.44
C ALA A 308 15.86 -7.37 3.54
N VAL A 309 16.42 -8.08 4.52
CA VAL A 309 15.87 -9.34 5.03
C VAL A 309 15.63 -9.18 6.52
N PHE A 310 14.52 -9.70 7.02
CA PHE A 310 14.09 -9.46 8.39
C PHE A 310 13.23 -10.60 8.91
N ALA A 311 12.94 -10.52 10.20
CA ALA A 311 12.05 -11.43 10.88
C ALA A 311 11.27 -10.65 11.94
N ASP A 312 9.94 -10.77 11.92
CA ASP A 312 9.06 -10.10 12.87
C ASP A 312 8.15 -11.09 13.57
N GLY A 313 7.92 -10.85 14.85
CA GLY A 313 6.83 -11.45 15.59
C GLY A 313 5.73 -10.42 15.89
N TRP A 314 4.51 -10.90 16.06
CA TRP A 314 3.38 -10.12 16.57
C TRP A 314 2.72 -10.86 17.74
N LEU A 315 2.16 -10.06 18.64
CA LEU A 315 1.42 -10.51 19.81
C LEU A 315 0.12 -9.71 19.90
N PRO A 316 -1.02 -10.30 19.52
CA PRO A 316 -2.33 -9.71 19.74
C PRO A 316 -2.63 -9.66 21.25
N PHE A 317 -3.43 -8.68 21.68
CA PHE A 317 -3.81 -8.54 23.08
C PHE A 317 -4.96 -9.47 23.46
N ASP A 318 -5.80 -9.78 22.47
CA ASP A 318 -6.96 -10.65 22.58
C ASP A 318 -6.89 -11.64 21.42
N SER A 319 -7.22 -12.90 21.72
CA SER A 319 -7.50 -13.93 20.72
C SER A 319 -9.00 -14.11 20.61
N ASP A 320 -9.45 -14.67 19.50
CA ASP A 320 -10.85 -15.04 19.30
C ASP A 320 -10.94 -16.47 18.75
N GLU A 321 -12.12 -17.05 18.85
CA GLU A 321 -12.38 -18.45 18.54
C GLU A 321 -13.45 -18.56 17.48
N VAL A 322 -13.29 -19.53 16.58
CA VAL A 322 -14.32 -19.93 15.63
C VAL A 322 -14.65 -21.40 15.84
N VAL A 323 -15.94 -21.70 15.80
CA VAL A 323 -16.51 -23.02 16.04
C VAL A 323 -17.31 -23.43 14.81
N SER A 324 -17.18 -24.69 14.37
CA SER A 324 -17.97 -25.21 13.26
C SER A 324 -19.46 -25.22 13.59
N GLU A 325 -20.32 -25.21 12.58
CA GLU A 325 -21.77 -25.16 12.75
C GLU A 325 -22.31 -26.33 13.61
N ASP A 326 -21.69 -27.51 13.48
CA ASP A 326 -22.03 -28.70 14.25
C ASP A 326 -21.36 -28.77 15.64
N GLY A 327 -20.53 -27.79 15.99
CA GLY A 327 -19.78 -27.71 17.24
C GLY A 327 -18.65 -28.74 17.39
N SER A 328 -18.32 -29.48 16.34
CA SER A 328 -17.33 -30.56 16.38
C SER A 328 -15.89 -30.08 16.25
N GLN A 329 -15.67 -28.90 15.68
CA GLN A 329 -14.36 -28.31 15.42
C GLN A 329 -14.28 -26.89 15.99
N ARG A 330 -13.09 -26.54 16.47
CA ARG A 330 -12.78 -25.26 17.10
C ARG A 330 -11.37 -24.87 16.71
N ASP A 331 -11.22 -23.66 16.20
CA ASP A 331 -9.92 -23.04 15.92
C ASP A 331 -9.84 -21.64 16.54
N GLU A 332 -8.62 -21.15 16.74
CA GLU A 332 -8.36 -19.83 17.29
C GLU A 332 -7.69 -18.94 16.24
N TYR A 333 -8.08 -17.68 16.23
CA TYR A 333 -7.49 -16.63 15.40
C TYR A 333 -7.13 -15.42 16.27
N LEU A 334 -6.44 -14.44 15.70
CA LEU A 334 -5.71 -13.40 16.44
C LEU A 334 -4.70 -14.03 17.42
N VAL A 335 -3.97 -15.05 16.95
CA VAL A 335 -2.91 -15.71 17.72
C VAL A 335 -1.54 -15.07 17.46
N ALA A 336 -0.65 -15.19 18.43
CA ALA A 336 0.74 -14.76 18.28
C ALA A 336 1.44 -15.54 17.17
N GLY A 337 2.34 -14.89 16.45
CA GLY A 337 3.08 -15.56 15.40
C GLY A 337 4.35 -14.83 14.99
N PHE A 338 5.01 -15.40 13.99
CA PHE A 338 6.29 -14.94 13.50
C PHE A 338 6.43 -15.18 12.00
N ALA A 339 7.09 -14.25 11.31
CA ALA A 339 7.31 -14.32 9.87
C ALA A 339 8.71 -13.85 9.48
N PRO A 340 9.49 -14.62 8.71
CA PRO A 340 10.63 -14.09 7.97
C PRO A 340 10.13 -13.23 6.82
N GLY A 341 10.93 -12.29 6.33
CA GLY A 341 10.57 -11.49 5.18
C GLY A 341 11.76 -10.83 4.48
N ALA A 342 11.48 -10.30 3.31
CA ALA A 342 12.39 -9.51 2.51
C ALA A 342 11.70 -8.25 2.01
N ALA A 343 12.46 -7.19 1.76
CA ALA A 343 11.91 -5.96 1.21
C ALA A 343 12.81 -5.30 0.19
N LEU A 344 12.19 -4.60 -0.77
CA LEU A 344 12.83 -3.60 -1.60
C LEU A 344 12.74 -2.25 -0.89
N THR A 345 13.89 -1.64 -0.66
CA THR A 345 14.00 -0.44 0.17
C THR A 345 14.37 0.79 -0.65
N THR A 346 13.76 1.92 -0.34
CA THR A 346 14.09 3.22 -0.95
C THR A 346 14.17 4.34 0.08
N LEU A 347 15.38 4.86 0.30
CA LEU A 347 15.65 6.01 1.16
C LEU A 347 15.63 7.28 0.33
N VAL A 348 14.77 8.23 0.69
CA VAL A 348 14.64 9.53 0.04
C VAL A 348 14.84 10.72 0.96
N ALA A 349 15.27 11.83 0.34
CA ALA A 349 15.16 13.15 0.96
C ALA A 349 13.68 13.59 0.93
N TRP A 350 13.17 13.99 2.09
CA TRP A 350 11.79 14.45 2.29
C TRP A 350 11.73 15.93 2.63
#